data_AF-A0A2N2SLE1-F1
#
_entry.id   AF-A0A2N2SLE1-F1
#
_cell.length_a   1.000
_cell.length_b   1.000
_cell.length_c   1.000
_cell.angle_alpha   90.00
_cell.angle_beta   90.00
_cell.angle_gamma   90.00
#
_symmetry.space_group_name_H-M   'P 1'
#
loop_
_entity.id
_entity.type
_entity.pdbx_description
1 polymer ?
#
loop_
_entity_poly.entity_id
_entity_poly.type
_entity_poly.pdbx_seq_one_letter_code
_entity_poly.pdbx_strand_id
1 'polypeptide(L)'
;VIGCGMVAALAGRAARRPAHGNPAAEVQQLARSAVASFVAAPVPSSANAVSGWARRWWIGAVLLAALYLIHMVVAGQPWGIVYGIGIWGAKLFSVFGWSPVGDPFWGVAPHAARLAEPVLADVTSVTNLGLIFGALAASRWNGPASFSMPSGKRLLAACIAGLVMGYSSRMAFGCNVGAYLGGIASASVHGWVWFALAFAGSILGVRIRNRVAA
;
A
#
# COMPACT_ATOMS: atom_id res chain seq x y z
N VAL A 1 -11.28 7.16 0.29
CA VAL A 1 -10.88 8.59 0.15
C VAL A 1 -10.96 9.36 1.46
N ILE A 2 -12.14 9.48 2.10
CA ILE A 2 -12.31 10.24 3.38
C ILE A 2 -11.38 9.71 4.49
N GLY A 3 -11.29 8.38 4.68
CA GLY A 3 -10.42 7.76 5.68
C GLY A 3 -8.92 8.06 5.50
N CYS A 4 -8.42 7.98 4.26
CA CYS A 4 -7.03 8.33 3.94
C CYS A 4 -6.75 9.83 4.17
N GLY A 5 -7.70 10.70 3.83
CA GLY A 5 -7.61 12.15 4.08
C GLY A 5 -7.60 12.48 5.58
N MET A 6 -8.36 11.75 6.39
CA MET A 6 -8.40 11.93 7.84
C MET A 6 -7.08 11.52 8.51
N VAL A 7 -6.50 10.38 8.12
CA VAL A 7 -5.18 9.93 8.58
C VAL A 7 -4.09 10.94 8.20
N ALA A 8 -4.13 11.43 6.96
CA ALA A 8 -3.21 12.47 6.48
C ALA A 8 -3.35 13.80 7.22
N ALA A 9 -4.58 14.22 7.53
CA ALA A 9 -4.85 15.44 8.30
C ALA A 9 -4.36 15.32 9.75
N LEU A 10 -4.55 14.17 10.38
CA LEU A 10 -4.06 13.91 11.74
C LEU A 10 -2.53 13.85 11.78
N ALA A 11 -1.89 13.26 10.78
CA ALA A 11 -0.43 13.25 10.65
C ALA A 11 0.14 14.65 10.38
N GLY A 12 -0.47 15.42 9.47
CA GLY A 12 -0.04 16.77 9.10
C GLY A 12 -0.22 17.80 10.22
N ARG A 13 -1.28 17.69 11.03
CA ARG A 13 -1.47 18.53 12.22
C ARG A 13 -0.42 18.26 13.30
N ALA A 14 0.08 17.03 13.38
CA ALA A 14 1.06 16.62 14.37
C ALA A 14 2.52 16.99 13.99
N ALA A 15 2.75 17.46 12.75
CA ALA A 15 4.03 17.95 12.25
C ALA A 15 4.22 19.47 12.42
N ARG A 16 3.14 20.23 12.69
CA ARG A 16 3.20 21.68 12.91
C ARG A 16 3.52 21.98 14.38
N ARG A 17 4.80 22.05 14.73
CA ARG A 17 5.27 22.79 15.92
C ARG A 17 5.65 24.22 15.49
N PRO A 18 5.43 25.25 16.32
CA PRO A 18 5.84 26.61 15.99
C PRO A 18 7.37 26.69 15.99
N ALA A 19 7.96 27.12 14.88
CA ALA A 19 9.40 27.28 14.73
C ALA A 19 9.81 28.73 15.07
N HIS A 20 10.51 28.90 16.19
CA HIS A 20 11.49 29.98 16.33
C HIS A 20 12.86 29.35 16.01
N GLY A 21 13.43 29.61 14.83
CA GLY A 21 14.73 29.06 14.46
C GLY A 21 15.17 29.36 13.02
N ASN A 22 16.48 29.52 12.83
CA ASN A 22 17.20 29.95 11.63
C ASN A 22 16.82 29.16 10.34
N PRO A 23 16.47 29.83 9.21
CA PRO A 23 15.98 29.18 7.97
C PRO A 23 16.94 28.15 7.35
N ALA A 24 18.25 28.27 7.56
CA ALA A 24 19.21 27.27 7.07
C ALA A 24 19.09 25.91 7.80
N ALA A 25 18.69 25.92 9.07
CA ALA A 25 18.46 24.72 9.85
C ALA A 25 17.13 24.05 9.46
N GLU A 26 16.11 24.82 9.10
CA GLU A 26 14.82 24.30 8.62
C GLU A 26 14.95 23.54 7.30
N VAL A 27 15.76 24.04 6.36
CA VAL A 27 16.00 23.36 5.07
C VAL A 27 16.74 22.02 5.28
N GLN A 28 17.71 21.98 6.19
CA GLN A 28 18.39 20.73 6.55
C GLN A 28 17.49 19.76 7.33
N GLN A 29 16.55 20.26 8.13
CA GLN A 29 15.60 19.45 8.90
C GLN A 29 14.47 18.91 8.02
N LEU A 30 14.01 19.66 7.02
CA LEU A 30 13.10 19.21 5.97
C LEU A 30 13.74 18.12 5.11
N ALA A 31 15.00 18.31 4.68
CA ALA A 31 15.75 17.29 3.93
C ALA A 31 15.97 16.00 4.75
N ARG A 32 16.27 16.12 6.05
CA ARG A 32 16.38 14.96 6.96
C ARG A 32 15.02 14.29 7.20
N SER A 33 13.92 15.03 7.32
CA SER A 33 12.58 14.48 7.55
C SER A 33 12.01 13.70 6.35
N ALA A 34 12.39 14.11 5.13
CA ALA A 34 12.01 13.43 3.90
C ALA A 34 12.70 12.05 3.75
N VAL A 35 13.91 11.90 4.28
CA VAL A 35 14.66 10.62 4.30
C VAL A 35 14.35 9.80 5.57
N ALA A 36 14.07 10.46 6.70
CA ALA A 36 13.79 9.82 7.99
C ALA A 36 12.41 9.15 8.08
N SER A 37 11.51 9.34 7.11
CA SER A 37 10.25 8.57 7.05
C SER A 37 10.46 7.07 6.77
N PHE A 38 11.65 6.65 6.35
CA PHE A 38 11.97 5.22 6.11
C PHE A 38 13.23 4.71 6.79
N VAL A 39 14.06 5.57 7.39
CA VAL A 39 15.23 5.15 8.17
C VAL A 39 15.20 5.87 9.52
N ALA A 40 15.02 5.08 10.58
CA ALA A 40 15.05 5.53 11.95
C ALA A 40 16.33 6.32 12.25
N ALA A 41 16.22 7.65 12.38
CA ALA A 41 17.24 8.44 13.06
C ALA A 41 16.98 8.34 14.57
N PRO A 42 18.01 8.18 15.42
CA PRO A 42 17.83 8.22 16.87
C PRO A 42 17.41 9.63 17.26
N VAL A 43 16.16 9.79 17.70
CA VAL A 43 15.64 11.05 18.26
C VAL A 43 16.03 11.12 19.74
N PRO A 44 16.48 12.27 20.28
CA PRO A 44 16.95 12.37 21.65
C PRO A 44 15.87 11.93 22.65
N SER A 45 16.31 11.17 23.66
CA SER A 45 15.51 10.64 24.75
C SER A 45 14.93 11.76 25.62
N SER A 46 13.67 12.12 25.37
CA SER A 46 12.79 12.66 26.42
C SER A 46 11.66 11.66 26.64
N ALA A 47 11.44 11.27 27.90
CA ALA A 47 10.45 10.26 28.29
C ALA A 47 9.01 10.58 27.80
N ASN A 48 8.74 11.85 27.46
CA ASN A 48 7.46 12.31 26.90
C ASN A 48 7.34 12.15 25.37
N ALA A 49 8.44 11.99 24.63
CA ALA A 49 8.41 11.79 23.18
C ALA A 49 7.95 10.37 22.78
N VAL A 50 8.22 9.37 23.64
CA VAL A 50 7.81 7.98 23.43
C VAL A 50 6.28 7.83 23.49
N SER A 51 5.62 8.55 24.41
CA SER A 51 4.16 8.57 24.58
C SER A 51 3.42 9.10 23.34
N GLY A 52 3.91 10.19 22.76
CA GLY A 52 3.32 10.78 21.54
C GLY A 52 3.50 9.91 20.30
N TRP A 53 4.62 9.18 20.22
CA TRP A 53 4.90 8.24 19.14
C TRP A 53 3.96 7.03 19.22
N ALA A 54 3.85 6.38 20.38
CA ALA A 54 2.94 5.26 20.58
C ALA A 54 1.47 5.62 20.24
N ARG A 55 1.02 6.81 20.68
CA ARG A 55 -0.35 7.29 20.41
C ARG A 55 -0.68 7.40 18.92
N ARG A 56 0.26 7.87 18.08
CA ARG A 56 0.01 8.02 16.63
C ARG A 56 -0.17 6.67 15.93
N TRP A 57 0.60 5.66 16.33
CA TRP A 57 0.52 4.32 15.76
C TRP A 57 -0.77 3.63 16.15
N TRP A 58 -1.20 3.79 17.41
CA TRP A 58 -2.50 3.31 17.88
C TRP A 58 -3.66 3.96 17.13
N ILE A 59 -3.62 5.29 16.92
CA ILE A 59 -4.64 5.97 16.11
C ILE A 59 -4.66 5.40 14.69
N GLY A 60 -3.51 5.22 14.05
CA GLY A 60 -3.42 4.63 12.71
C GLY A 60 -3.97 3.20 12.66
N ALA A 61 -3.60 2.36 13.63
CA ALA A 61 -4.05 0.97 13.73
C ALA A 61 -5.57 0.87 13.94
N VAL A 62 -6.12 1.68 14.87
CA VAL A 62 -7.56 1.71 15.15
C VAL A 62 -8.34 2.23 13.93
N LEU A 63 -7.87 3.29 13.27
CA LEU A 63 -8.50 3.80 12.06
C LEU A 63 -8.46 2.77 10.92
N LEU A 64 -7.33 2.08 10.74
CA LEU A 64 -7.21 1.04 9.73
C LEU A 64 -8.15 -0.14 10.02
N ALA A 65 -8.23 -0.59 11.27
CA ALA A 65 -9.13 -1.65 11.69
C ALA A 65 -10.61 -1.27 11.49
N ALA A 66 -10.99 -0.04 11.86
CA ALA A 66 -12.34 0.47 11.63
C ALA A 66 -12.67 0.54 10.13
N LEU A 67 -11.75 1.03 9.30
CA LEU A 67 -11.94 1.08 7.85
C LEU A 67 -12.01 -0.32 7.23
N TYR A 68 -11.21 -1.27 7.72
CA TYR A 68 -11.28 -2.67 7.30
C TYR A 68 -12.65 -3.28 7.62
N LEU A 69 -13.15 -3.07 8.85
CA LEU A 69 -14.47 -3.55 9.26
C LEU A 69 -15.58 -2.94 8.40
N ILE A 70 -15.56 -1.63 8.21
CA ILE A 70 -16.54 -0.94 7.34
C ILE A 70 -16.46 -1.50 5.92
N HIS A 71 -15.26 -1.69 5.38
CA HIS A 71 -15.10 -2.29 4.06
C HIS A 71 -15.71 -3.69 4.02
N MET A 72 -15.42 -4.54 5.00
CA MET A 72 -15.97 -5.91 5.04
C MET A 72 -17.51 -5.91 5.09
N VAL A 73 -18.11 -5.02 5.88
CA VAL A 73 -19.57 -4.88 5.99
C VAL A 73 -20.19 -4.39 4.69
N VAL A 74 -19.59 -3.40 4.03
CA VAL A 74 -20.12 -2.82 2.77
C VAL A 74 -19.87 -3.72 1.57
N ALA A 75 -18.68 -4.32 1.48
CA ALA A 75 -18.23 -5.13 0.35
C ALA A 75 -18.73 -6.57 0.40
N GLY A 76 -19.12 -7.07 1.59
CA GLY A 76 -19.48 -8.46 1.83
C GLY A 76 -18.32 -9.44 1.66
N GLN A 77 -17.07 -8.95 1.56
CA GLN A 77 -15.88 -9.76 1.35
C GLN A 77 -14.65 -9.13 2.03
N PRO A 78 -13.61 -9.91 2.35
CA PRO A 78 -12.34 -9.38 2.86
C PRO A 78 -11.67 -8.43 1.86
N TRP A 79 -10.97 -7.42 2.37
CA TRP A 79 -10.26 -6.45 1.53
C TRP A 79 -9.17 -7.12 0.68
N GLY A 80 -9.31 -7.03 -0.63
CA GLY A 80 -8.35 -7.52 -1.63
C GLY A 80 -7.94 -6.43 -2.64
N ILE A 81 -6.70 -6.53 -3.14
CA ILE A 81 -6.13 -5.59 -4.13
C ILE A 81 -5.86 -6.30 -5.47
N VAL A 82 -5.28 -7.49 -5.41
CA VAL A 82 -4.70 -8.20 -6.57
C VAL A 82 -5.74 -8.51 -7.64
N TYR A 83 -6.94 -8.92 -7.25
CA TYR A 83 -7.97 -9.35 -8.19
C TYR A 83 -8.41 -8.20 -9.13
N GLY A 84 -8.68 -7.01 -8.57
CA GLY A 84 -9.03 -5.83 -9.37
C GLY A 84 -7.94 -5.43 -10.36
N ILE A 85 -6.67 -5.44 -9.94
CA ILE A 85 -5.54 -5.19 -10.86
C ILE A 85 -5.49 -6.27 -11.96
N GLY A 86 -5.78 -7.53 -11.61
CA GLY A 86 -5.91 -8.64 -12.55
C GLY A 86 -6.99 -8.40 -13.61
N ILE A 87 -8.17 -7.90 -13.21
CA ILE A 87 -9.24 -7.53 -14.15
C ILE A 87 -8.77 -6.43 -15.10
N TRP A 88 -8.06 -5.42 -14.60
CA TRP A 88 -7.57 -4.32 -15.45
C TRP A 88 -6.58 -4.84 -16.49
N GLY A 89 -5.66 -5.72 -16.07
CA GLY A 89 -4.73 -6.40 -16.96
C GLY A 89 -5.45 -7.28 -17.99
N ALA A 90 -6.37 -8.13 -17.56
CA ALA A 90 -7.12 -9.02 -18.45
C ALA A 90 -7.93 -8.24 -19.49
N LYS A 91 -8.60 -7.16 -19.09
CA LYS A 91 -9.31 -6.26 -20.01
C LYS A 91 -8.35 -5.56 -20.97
N LEU A 92 -7.20 -5.09 -20.48
CA LEU A 92 -6.19 -4.46 -21.33
C LEU A 92 -5.69 -5.44 -22.41
N PHE A 93 -5.35 -6.67 -22.02
CA PHE A 93 -4.94 -7.72 -22.98
C PHE A 93 -6.08 -8.11 -23.93
N SER A 94 -7.33 -8.07 -23.47
CA SER A 94 -8.49 -8.34 -24.32
C SER A 94 -8.64 -7.31 -25.44
N VAL A 95 -8.31 -6.03 -25.18
CA VAL A 95 -8.27 -4.98 -26.22
C VAL A 95 -7.19 -5.28 -27.28
N PHE A 96 -6.09 -5.93 -26.89
CA PHE A 96 -5.04 -6.38 -27.80
C PHE A 96 -5.31 -7.74 -28.45
N GLY A 97 -6.54 -8.26 -28.38
CA GLY A 97 -6.98 -9.47 -29.08
C GLY A 97 -6.81 -10.78 -28.31
N TRP A 98 -6.42 -10.73 -27.02
CA TRP A 98 -6.46 -11.92 -26.16
C TRP A 98 -7.92 -12.29 -25.83
N SER A 99 -8.25 -13.58 -25.82
CA SER A 99 -9.58 -14.06 -25.45
C SER A 99 -9.54 -14.80 -24.11
N PRO A 100 -10.45 -14.48 -23.18
CA PRO A 100 -10.59 -15.24 -21.93
C PRO A 100 -11.24 -16.62 -22.14
N VAL A 101 -11.84 -16.87 -23.32
CA VAL A 101 -12.46 -18.16 -23.62
C VAL A 101 -11.40 -19.26 -23.71
N GLY A 102 -11.54 -20.29 -22.89
CA GLY A 102 -10.57 -21.39 -22.79
C GLY A 102 -9.40 -21.09 -21.84
N ASP A 103 -9.32 -19.90 -21.24
CA ASP A 103 -8.33 -19.62 -20.21
C ASP A 103 -8.69 -20.37 -18.91
N PRO A 104 -7.75 -21.10 -18.29
CA PRO A 104 -8.02 -21.87 -17.06
C PRO A 104 -8.50 -21.05 -15.87
N PHE A 105 -8.23 -19.74 -15.86
CA PHE A 105 -8.58 -18.83 -14.77
C PHE A 105 -9.66 -17.82 -15.17
N TRP A 106 -9.56 -17.18 -16.33
CA TRP A 106 -10.53 -16.17 -16.76
C TRP A 106 -11.72 -16.75 -17.52
N GLY A 107 -11.60 -17.97 -18.05
CA GLY A 107 -12.67 -18.65 -18.77
C GLY A 107 -13.70 -19.33 -17.87
N VAL A 108 -13.43 -19.47 -16.57
CA VAL A 108 -14.38 -20.09 -15.63
C VAL A 108 -15.49 -19.10 -15.25
N ALA A 109 -16.72 -19.60 -15.13
CA ALA A 109 -17.94 -18.81 -14.96
C ALA A 109 -17.85 -17.64 -13.95
N PRO A 110 -17.36 -17.80 -12.70
CA PRO A 110 -17.32 -16.69 -11.74
C PRO A 110 -16.33 -15.58 -12.13
N HIS A 111 -15.24 -15.91 -12.83
CA HIS A 111 -14.25 -14.94 -13.26
C HIS A 111 -14.62 -14.31 -14.60
N ALA A 112 -15.20 -15.09 -15.51
CA ALA A 112 -15.72 -14.62 -16.79
C ALA A 112 -16.83 -13.58 -16.60
N ALA A 113 -17.77 -13.82 -15.66
CA ALA A 113 -18.86 -12.88 -15.36
C ALA A 113 -18.31 -11.52 -14.87
N ARG A 114 -17.37 -11.54 -13.91
CA ARG A 114 -16.72 -10.33 -13.40
C ARG A 114 -15.86 -9.63 -14.45
N LEU A 115 -15.25 -10.38 -15.36
CA LEU A 115 -14.45 -9.82 -16.45
C LEU A 115 -15.33 -9.17 -17.52
N ALA A 116 -16.58 -9.60 -17.71
CA ALA A 116 -17.53 -8.97 -18.63
C ALA A 116 -18.05 -7.63 -18.11
N GLU A 117 -18.21 -7.49 -16.78
CA GLU A 117 -18.69 -6.27 -16.14
C GLU A 117 -17.71 -5.09 -16.26
N PRO A 118 -18.17 -3.83 -16.20
CA PRO A 118 -17.29 -2.66 -16.14
C PRO A 118 -16.35 -2.71 -14.92
N VAL A 119 -15.16 -2.10 -15.05
CA VAL A 119 -14.19 -2.02 -13.95
C VAL A 119 -14.77 -1.40 -12.68
N LEU A 120 -15.73 -0.48 -12.81
CA LEU A 120 -16.39 0.18 -11.68
C LEU A 120 -17.47 -0.69 -11.00
N ALA A 121 -17.87 -1.80 -11.60
CA ALA A 121 -18.81 -2.74 -10.97
C ALA A 121 -18.10 -3.66 -9.97
N ASP A 122 -16.80 -3.88 -10.14
CA ASP A 122 -16.01 -4.68 -9.22
C ASP A 122 -15.58 -3.88 -7.99
N VAL A 123 -15.99 -4.38 -6.82
CA VAL A 123 -15.67 -3.79 -5.51
C VAL A 123 -14.16 -3.67 -5.28
N THR A 124 -13.36 -4.66 -5.71
CA THR A 124 -11.91 -4.60 -5.50
C THR A 124 -11.26 -3.52 -6.37
N SER A 125 -11.72 -3.38 -7.61
CA SER A 125 -11.34 -2.30 -8.52
C SER A 125 -11.71 -0.90 -7.99
N VAL A 126 -12.94 -0.71 -7.51
CA VAL A 126 -13.39 0.57 -6.91
C VAL A 126 -12.58 0.90 -5.66
N THR A 127 -12.27 -0.10 -4.83
CA THR A 127 -11.44 0.08 -3.64
C THR A 127 -10.01 0.49 -4.00
N ASN A 128 -9.42 -0.14 -5.02
CA ASN A 128 -8.10 0.22 -5.54
C ASN A 128 -8.05 1.67 -6.06
N LEU A 129 -9.05 2.08 -6.84
CA LEU A 129 -9.18 3.47 -7.28
C LEU A 129 -9.30 4.42 -6.08
N GLY A 130 -10.13 4.07 -5.10
CA GLY A 130 -10.29 4.83 -3.85
C GLY A 130 -9.00 4.97 -3.04
N LEU A 131 -8.13 3.96 -3.07
CA LEU A 131 -6.80 3.98 -2.44
C LEU A 131 -5.83 4.88 -3.22
N ILE A 132 -5.78 4.76 -4.55
CA ILE A 132 -4.93 5.59 -5.41
C ILE A 132 -5.29 7.08 -5.26
N PHE A 133 -6.57 7.42 -5.44
CA PHE A 133 -7.03 8.80 -5.30
C PHE A 133 -6.93 9.31 -3.85
N GLY A 134 -7.20 8.44 -2.87
CA GLY A 134 -7.03 8.76 -1.46
C GLY A 134 -5.57 9.08 -1.09
N ALA A 135 -4.63 8.30 -1.59
CA ALA A 135 -3.19 8.52 -1.40
C ALA A 135 -2.72 9.80 -2.11
N LEU A 136 -3.21 10.06 -3.32
CA LEU A 136 -2.90 11.29 -4.05
C LEU A 136 -3.40 12.54 -3.29
N ALA A 137 -4.65 12.52 -2.81
CA ALA A 137 -5.22 13.61 -2.02
C ALA A 137 -4.45 13.82 -0.71
N ALA A 138 -4.12 12.74 0.00
CA ALA A 138 -3.32 12.76 1.22
C ALA A 138 -1.91 13.34 1.00
N SER A 139 -1.27 12.99 -0.13
CA SER A 139 0.04 13.51 -0.52
C SER A 139 -0.01 15.03 -0.75
N ARG A 140 -1.01 15.51 -1.52
CA ARG A 140 -1.19 16.95 -1.78
C ARG A 140 -1.53 17.75 -0.53
N TRP A 141 -2.20 17.16 0.45
CA TRP A 141 -2.54 17.82 1.70
C TRP A 141 -1.31 18.11 2.57
N ASN A 142 -0.28 17.27 2.50
CA ASN A 142 0.93 17.39 3.32
C ASN A 142 2.03 18.24 2.66
N GLY A 143 1.85 18.68 1.42
CA GLY A 143 2.79 19.56 0.71
C GLY A 143 2.59 19.58 -0.81
N PRO A 144 3.36 20.40 -1.53
CA PRO A 144 3.35 20.39 -2.99
C PRO A 144 3.84 19.04 -3.50
N ALA A 145 3.14 18.44 -4.47
CA ALA A 145 3.59 17.20 -5.07
C ALA A 145 4.90 17.43 -5.83
N SER A 146 5.94 16.71 -5.44
CA SER A 146 7.18 16.62 -6.19
C SER A 146 7.11 15.40 -7.10
N PHE A 147 7.05 15.65 -8.40
CA PHE A 147 7.16 14.59 -9.40
C PHE A 147 8.61 14.49 -9.86
N SER A 148 9.29 13.45 -9.40
CA SER A 148 10.63 13.10 -9.88
C SER A 148 10.53 11.84 -10.72
N MET A 149 11.01 11.90 -11.96
CA MET A 149 11.04 10.74 -12.83
C MET A 149 12.12 9.77 -12.35
N PRO A 150 11.79 8.48 -12.08
CA PRO A 150 12.79 7.51 -11.69
C PRO A 150 13.76 7.23 -12.85
N SER A 151 15.00 6.86 -12.53
CA SER A 151 15.95 6.42 -13.55
C SER A 151 15.44 5.16 -14.26
N GLY A 152 15.84 4.95 -15.52
CA GLY A 152 15.42 3.77 -16.30
C GLY A 152 15.73 2.44 -15.60
N LYS A 153 16.88 2.34 -14.91
CA LYS A 153 17.24 1.18 -14.08
C LYS A 153 16.25 0.94 -12.94
N ARG A 154 15.82 2.00 -12.24
CA ARG A 154 14.84 1.91 -11.16
C ARG A 154 13.45 1.55 -11.68
N LEU A 155 13.07 2.07 -12.84
CA LEU A 155 11.81 1.72 -13.49
C LEU A 155 11.79 0.24 -13.89
N LEU A 156 12.84 -0.25 -14.56
CA LEU A 156 12.97 -1.66 -14.93
C LEU A 156 12.94 -2.58 -13.71
N ALA A 157 13.70 -2.24 -12.66
CA ALA A 157 13.69 -3.00 -11.41
C ALA A 157 12.30 -3.02 -10.76
N ALA A 158 11.57 -1.91 -10.77
CA ALA A 158 10.21 -1.84 -10.26
C ALA A 158 9.22 -2.68 -11.10
N CYS A 159 9.36 -2.68 -12.43
CA CYS A 159 8.54 -3.53 -13.31
C CYS A 159 8.78 -5.02 -13.03
N ILE A 160 10.04 -5.45 -12.96
CA ILE A 160 10.40 -6.85 -12.65
C ILE A 160 9.88 -7.23 -11.26
N ALA A 161 10.12 -6.39 -10.26
CA ALA A 161 9.62 -6.63 -8.90
C ALA A 161 8.08 -6.70 -8.86
N GLY A 162 7.39 -5.84 -9.62
CA GLY A 162 5.94 -5.84 -9.74
C GLY A 162 5.39 -7.12 -10.37
N LEU A 163 6.03 -7.64 -11.42
CA LEU A 163 5.66 -8.90 -12.05
C LEU A 163 5.83 -10.08 -11.09
N VAL A 164 6.98 -10.17 -10.41
CA VAL A 164 7.24 -11.21 -9.41
C VAL A 164 6.25 -11.10 -8.25
N MET A 165 5.96 -9.89 -7.77
CA MET A 165 4.96 -9.63 -6.72
C MET A 165 3.55 -10.07 -7.16
N GLY A 166 3.15 -9.76 -8.39
CA GLY A 166 1.87 -10.18 -8.95
C GLY A 166 1.74 -11.69 -9.03
N TYR A 167 2.72 -12.36 -9.65
CA TYR A 167 2.75 -13.82 -9.78
C TYR A 167 2.72 -14.53 -8.42
N SER A 168 3.63 -14.13 -7.52
CA SER A 168 3.72 -14.72 -6.18
C SER A 168 2.45 -14.50 -5.36
N SER A 169 1.78 -13.36 -5.49
CA SER A 169 0.53 -13.10 -4.76
C SER A 169 -0.61 -14.05 -5.16
N ARG A 170 -0.61 -14.55 -6.40
CA ARG A 170 -1.60 -15.56 -6.83
C ARG A 170 -1.28 -16.93 -6.27
N MET A 171 0.00 -17.31 -6.28
CA MET A 171 0.48 -18.57 -5.69
C MET A 171 0.28 -18.62 -4.17
N ALA A 172 0.44 -17.47 -3.51
CA ALA A 172 0.26 -17.33 -2.07
C ALA A 172 -1.19 -17.06 -1.65
N PHE A 173 -2.16 -17.12 -2.57
CA PHE A 173 -3.58 -16.83 -2.35
C PHE A 173 -3.88 -15.45 -1.71
N GLY A 174 -3.01 -14.47 -1.90
CA GLY A 174 -3.25 -13.12 -1.41
C GLY A 174 -2.04 -12.20 -1.42
N CYS A 175 -2.28 -10.96 -0.99
CA CYS A 175 -1.27 -9.91 -0.81
C CYS A 175 -1.12 -9.57 0.68
N ASN A 176 -0.24 -8.61 1.02
CA ASN A 176 -0.09 -8.08 2.39
C ASN A 176 -1.43 -7.76 3.09
N VAL A 177 -2.41 -7.27 2.33
CA VAL A 177 -3.71 -6.93 2.90
C VAL A 177 -4.59 -8.17 3.05
N GLY A 178 -4.75 -8.94 1.97
CA GLY A 178 -5.65 -10.10 1.98
C GLY A 178 -5.14 -11.26 2.83
N ALA A 179 -3.88 -11.66 2.63
CA ALA A 179 -3.28 -12.82 3.29
C ALA A 179 -2.81 -12.52 4.71
N TYR A 180 -2.16 -11.37 4.95
CA TYR A 180 -1.68 -11.01 6.27
C TYR A 180 -2.77 -10.37 7.14
N LEU A 181 -3.30 -9.19 6.76
CA LEU A 181 -4.30 -8.52 7.60
C LEU A 181 -5.59 -9.35 7.73
N GLY A 182 -6.13 -9.83 6.61
CA GLY A 182 -7.31 -10.72 6.62
C GLY A 182 -7.05 -12.04 7.33
N GLY A 183 -5.94 -12.72 7.01
CA GLY A 183 -5.62 -14.02 7.60
C GLY A 183 -5.34 -13.99 9.10
N ILE A 184 -4.68 -12.95 9.60
CA ILE A 184 -4.46 -12.80 11.06
C ILE A 184 -5.75 -12.36 11.75
N ALA A 185 -6.54 -11.46 11.16
CA ALA A 185 -7.82 -11.05 11.73
C ALA A 185 -8.79 -12.23 11.90
N SER A 186 -8.72 -13.22 11.01
CA SER A 186 -9.50 -14.47 11.12
C SER A 186 -8.81 -15.57 11.94
N ALA A 187 -7.72 -15.26 12.65
CA ALA A 187 -6.90 -16.20 13.42
C ALA A 187 -6.41 -17.43 12.63
N SER A 188 -6.16 -17.28 11.33
CA SER A 188 -5.73 -18.38 10.44
C SER A 188 -4.23 -18.65 10.53
N VAL A 189 -3.86 -19.93 10.64
CA VAL A 189 -2.45 -20.39 10.59
C VAL A 189 -1.77 -19.98 9.28
N HIS A 190 -2.49 -20.00 8.16
CA HIS A 190 -1.97 -19.58 6.86
C HIS A 190 -1.47 -18.13 6.91
N GLY A 191 -2.23 -17.21 7.55
CA GLY A 191 -1.84 -15.81 7.66
C GLY A 191 -0.56 -15.60 8.48
N TRP A 192 -0.37 -16.38 9.55
CA TRP A 192 0.84 -16.34 10.36
C TRP A 192 2.07 -16.91 9.66
N VAL A 193 1.93 -18.02 8.94
CA VAL A 193 3.01 -18.59 8.12
C VAL A 193 3.38 -17.62 6.99
N TRP A 194 2.37 -17.08 6.30
CA TRP A 194 2.53 -16.08 5.26
C TRP A 194 3.30 -14.86 5.78
N PHE A 195 2.93 -14.35 6.97
CA PHE A 195 3.63 -13.24 7.63
C PHE A 195 5.12 -13.52 7.84
N ALA A 196 5.45 -14.66 8.43
CA ALA A 196 6.84 -15.01 8.74
C ALA A 196 7.70 -15.05 7.47
N LEU A 197 7.20 -15.69 6.40
CA LEU A 197 7.89 -15.80 5.12
C LEU A 197 7.98 -14.44 4.40
N ALA A 198 6.90 -13.67 4.37
CA ALA A 198 6.88 -12.34 3.76
C ALA A 198 7.82 -11.37 4.48
N PHE A 199 7.90 -11.46 5.81
CA PHE A 199 8.80 -10.66 6.62
C PHE A 199 10.27 -11.02 6.35
N ALA A 200 10.62 -12.31 6.36
CA ALA A 200 11.95 -12.78 6.00
C ALA A 200 12.35 -12.37 4.57
N GLY A 201 11.43 -12.55 3.61
CA GLY A 201 11.61 -12.11 2.23
C GLY A 201 11.81 -10.60 2.11
N SER A 202 11.11 -9.80 2.91
CA SER A 202 11.26 -8.34 2.94
C SER A 202 12.64 -7.91 3.46
N ILE A 203 13.16 -8.57 4.50
CA ILE A 203 14.52 -8.32 5.00
C ILE A 203 15.55 -8.60 3.89
N LEU A 204 15.41 -9.73 3.20
CA LEU A 204 16.29 -10.08 2.09
C LEU A 204 16.15 -9.07 0.93
N GLY A 205 14.93 -8.71 0.55
CA GLY A 205 14.64 -7.75 -0.52
C GLY A 205 15.26 -6.37 -0.25
N VAL A 206 15.17 -5.86 0.99
CA VAL A 206 15.83 -4.61 1.38
C VAL A 206 17.35 -4.71 1.27
N ARG A 207 17.94 -5.83 1.71
CA ARG A 207 19.39 -6.07 1.59
C ARG A 207 19.85 -6.10 0.13
N ILE A 208 19.10 -6.80 -0.74
CA ILE A 208 19.39 -6.87 -2.17
C ILE A 208 19.28 -5.47 -2.80
N ARG A 209 18.20 -4.74 -2.52
CA ARG A 209 18.00 -3.38 -3.03
C ARG A 209 19.16 -2.46 -2.66
N ASN A 210 19.62 -2.52 -1.41
CA ASN A 210 20.73 -1.68 -0.95
C ASN A 210 22.05 -2.03 -1.65
N ARG A 211 22.24 -3.28 -2.11
CA ARG A 211 23.42 -3.70 -2.88
C ARG A 211 23.35 -3.34 -4.36
N VAL A 212 22.14 -3.26 -4.93
CA VAL A 212 21.91 -2.96 -6.36
C VAL A 212 21.74 -1.45 -6.61
N ALA A 213 21.29 -0.71 -5.59
CA ALA A 213 21.08 0.74 -5.66
C ALA A 213 22.25 1.57 -5.10
N ALA A 214 23.24 0.92 -4.48
CA ALA A 214 24.56 1.49 -4.19
C ALA A 214 25.45 1.38 -5.43
#